data_AF-A0A6M0SDP8-F1
#
_entry.id   AF-A0A6M0SDP8-F1
#
_cell.length_a   1.000
_cell.length_b   1.000
_cell.length_c   1.000
_cell.angle_alpha   90.00
_cell.angle_beta   90.00
_cell.angle_gamma   90.00
#
_symmetry.space_group_name_H-M   'P 1'
#
loop_
_entity.id
_entity.type
_entity.pdbx_description
1 polymer ?
#
loop_
_entity_poly.entity_id
_entity_poly.type
_entity_poly.pdbx_seq_one_letter_code
_entity_poly.pdbx_strand_id
1 'polypeptide(L)'
;MIVATTTIILPPNTYEQIKEITALPHQPFTQGYTHTYELQGFPNLRLLEGVAVPSHNDGIAGYRPILMLHNPGNNYVIRGTAGRKIQACTAQQRGTLMILDIDAQHEVHSQDPNGGHGAWAGLVWGPDGKPLPKSEWEPEKVLGVAKEEFEKFLEDV
;
A
#
# COMPACT_ATOMS: atom_id res chain seq x y z
N MET A 1 1.76 1.51 -11.65
CA MET A 1 1.72 0.15 -12.26
C MET A 1 2.39 -0.84 -11.33
N ILE A 2 1.81 -2.03 -11.10
CA ILE A 2 2.49 -3.05 -10.27
C ILE A 2 3.57 -3.73 -11.12
N VAL A 3 4.81 -3.67 -10.67
CA VAL A 3 5.98 -4.17 -11.43
C VAL A 3 6.62 -5.42 -10.82
N ALA A 4 6.37 -5.71 -9.55
CA ALA A 4 6.79 -6.95 -8.88
C ALA A 4 5.83 -7.25 -7.72
N THR A 5 5.71 -8.52 -7.33
CA THR A 5 4.84 -8.92 -6.21
C THR A 5 5.31 -10.22 -5.54
N THR A 6 5.01 -10.35 -4.25
CA THR A 6 5.17 -11.58 -3.46
C THR A 6 4.11 -11.62 -2.35
N THR A 7 4.16 -12.62 -1.49
CA THR A 7 3.25 -12.73 -0.33
C THR A 7 4.05 -12.84 0.96
N ILE A 8 3.58 -12.15 1.99
CA ILE A 8 4.03 -12.26 3.38
C ILE A 8 2.88 -12.82 4.21
N ILE A 9 3.19 -13.75 5.11
CA ILE A 9 2.21 -14.27 6.07
C ILE A 9 2.05 -13.23 7.17
N LEU A 10 0.87 -12.64 7.27
CA LEU A 10 0.56 -11.65 8.31
C LEU A 10 -0.05 -12.34 9.55
N PRO A 11 0.51 -12.14 10.75
CA PRO A 11 -0.11 -12.59 12.00
C PRO A 11 -1.57 -12.14 12.16
N PRO A 12 -2.42 -12.79 12.95
CA PRO A 12 -3.77 -12.28 13.21
C PRO A 12 -3.73 -10.87 13.85
N ASN A 13 -4.73 -10.04 13.58
CA ASN A 13 -4.90 -8.69 14.17
C ASN A 13 -3.79 -7.65 13.88
N THR A 14 -2.85 -7.95 12.98
CA THR A 14 -1.75 -7.03 12.62
C THR A 14 -2.23 -5.63 12.24
N TYR A 15 -3.34 -5.52 11.50
CA TYR A 15 -3.84 -4.21 11.07
C TYR A 15 -4.29 -3.37 12.26
N GLU A 16 -5.02 -3.98 13.20
CA GLU A 16 -5.51 -3.37 14.42
C GLU A 16 -4.35 -2.93 15.33
N GLN A 17 -3.32 -3.77 15.49
CA GLN A 17 -2.11 -3.42 16.25
C GLN A 17 -1.35 -2.24 15.63
N ILE A 18 -1.18 -2.22 14.30
CA ILE A 18 -0.52 -1.09 13.60
C ILE A 18 -1.31 0.21 13.79
N LYS A 19 -2.64 0.14 13.84
CA LYS A 19 -3.47 1.33 14.10
C LYS A 19 -3.25 1.88 15.51
N GLU A 20 -2.94 1.07 16.51
CA GLU A 20 -2.69 1.56 17.87
C GLU A 20 -1.42 2.42 17.95
N ILE A 21 -0.44 2.19 17.08
CA ILE A 21 0.86 2.90 17.06
C ILE A 21 0.94 4.02 16.03
N THR A 22 -0.16 4.35 15.36
CA THR A 22 -0.23 5.50 14.45
C THR A 22 0.02 6.82 15.22
N ALA A 23 0.61 7.83 14.59
CA ALA A 23 0.87 9.12 15.22
C ALA A 23 -0.42 9.95 15.31
N LEU A 24 -0.74 10.46 16.51
CA LEU A 24 -1.90 11.32 16.72
C LEU A 24 -1.73 12.69 16.04
N PRO A 25 -2.83 13.32 15.55
CA PRO A 25 -4.20 12.84 15.68
C PRO A 25 -4.58 11.81 14.60
N HIS A 26 -4.96 10.60 15.03
CA HIS A 26 -5.75 9.66 14.25
C HIS A 26 -7.11 10.30 14.00
N GLN A 27 -7.38 10.72 12.78
CA GLN A 27 -8.75 11.00 12.38
C GLN A 27 -9.35 9.72 11.81
N PRO A 28 -10.26 9.02 12.53
CA PRO A 28 -11.02 7.94 11.91
C PRO A 28 -11.81 8.51 10.72
N PHE A 29 -11.90 7.73 9.64
CA PHE A 29 -12.51 8.15 8.38
C PHE A 29 -13.87 8.84 8.55
N THR A 30 -13.99 10.04 7.99
CA THR A 30 -15.29 10.71 7.79
C THR A 30 -15.67 10.90 6.32
N GLN A 31 -14.77 10.70 5.34
CA GLN A 31 -15.11 10.66 3.90
C GLN A 31 -13.99 10.14 2.95
N GLY A 32 -14.29 9.09 2.17
CA GLY A 32 -14.06 8.94 0.72
C GLY A 32 -12.66 8.78 0.08
N TYR A 33 -11.55 9.27 0.67
CA TYR A 33 -10.25 9.33 -0.03
C TYR A 33 -9.05 8.87 0.83
N THR A 34 -7.89 8.65 0.20
CA THR A 34 -6.69 8.07 0.85
C THR A 34 -6.21 8.89 2.05
N HIS A 35 -5.94 8.21 3.16
CA HIS A 35 -5.24 8.74 4.32
C HIS A 35 -3.85 8.13 4.41
N THR A 36 -2.88 8.92 4.88
CA THR A 36 -1.52 8.47 5.17
C THR A 36 -1.24 8.80 6.62
N TYR A 37 -0.86 7.78 7.41
CA TYR A 37 -0.54 7.92 8.82
C TYR A 37 0.93 7.60 9.06
N GLU A 38 1.58 8.42 9.88
CA GLU A 38 2.90 8.09 10.42
C GLU A 38 2.77 7.06 11.53
N LEU A 39 3.81 6.25 11.73
CA LEU A 39 3.87 5.25 12.79
C LEU A 39 4.88 5.69 13.85
N GLN A 40 4.46 5.72 15.11
CA GLN A 40 5.32 6.09 16.24
C GLN A 40 6.47 5.09 16.37
N GLY A 41 7.70 5.59 16.41
CA GLY A 41 8.90 4.74 16.50
C GLY A 41 9.36 4.12 15.18
N PHE A 42 8.59 4.23 14.09
CA PHE A 42 8.89 3.63 12.79
C PHE A 42 8.92 4.68 11.67
N PRO A 43 9.99 5.50 11.58
CA PRO A 43 10.06 6.64 10.67
C PRO A 43 10.05 6.26 9.19
N ASN A 44 10.37 5.01 8.85
CA ASN A 44 10.41 4.51 7.47
C ASN A 44 9.09 3.89 6.99
N LEU A 45 8.09 3.79 7.87
CA LEU A 45 6.81 3.14 7.57
C LEU A 45 5.67 4.15 7.61
N ARG A 46 4.70 3.97 6.72
CA ARG A 46 3.44 4.71 6.74
C ARG A 46 2.27 3.74 6.54
N LEU A 47 1.18 3.97 7.24
CA LEU A 47 -0.08 3.28 6.99
C LEU A 47 -0.88 4.08 5.97
N LEU A 48 -1.30 3.44 4.89
CA LEU A 48 -2.25 3.97 3.93
C LEU A 48 -3.60 3.31 4.15
N GLU A 49 -4.67 4.09 4.17
CA GLU A 49 -6.03 3.57 4.18
C GLU A 49 -6.88 4.32 3.15
N GLY A 50 -7.89 3.69 2.54
CA GLY A 50 -8.80 4.37 1.62
C GLY A 50 -9.95 3.51 1.08
N VAL A 51 -10.80 4.07 0.21
CA VAL A 51 -11.89 3.33 -0.47
C VAL A 51 -11.76 3.41 -1.99
N ALA A 52 -11.51 4.59 -2.56
CA ALA A 52 -11.21 4.73 -3.97
C ALA A 52 -10.09 5.75 -4.16
N VAL A 53 -9.23 5.49 -5.13
CA VAL A 53 -8.17 6.42 -5.51
C VAL A 53 -8.25 6.59 -7.03
N PRO A 54 -8.56 7.79 -7.53
CA PRO A 54 -8.67 8.02 -8.96
C PRO A 54 -7.31 7.82 -9.65
N SER A 55 -7.34 7.57 -10.96
CA SER A 55 -6.10 7.46 -11.76
C SER A 55 -5.25 8.73 -11.63
N HIS A 56 -4.01 8.54 -11.21
CA HIS A 56 -3.01 9.59 -11.07
C HIS A 56 -1.60 9.03 -11.23
N ASN A 57 -0.61 9.92 -11.31
CA ASN A 57 0.79 9.61 -11.05
C ASN A 57 1.28 10.50 -9.90
N ASP A 58 2.29 10.05 -9.17
CA ASP A 58 2.80 10.81 -8.01
C ASP A 58 3.71 11.98 -8.42
N GLY A 59 4.01 12.12 -9.71
CA GLY A 59 4.90 13.15 -10.24
C GLY A 59 6.38 12.92 -9.90
N ILE A 60 6.73 11.73 -9.39
CA ILE A 60 8.08 11.35 -8.98
C ILE A 60 8.44 10.00 -9.62
N ALA A 61 9.65 9.92 -10.19
CA ALA A 61 10.21 8.69 -10.73
C ALA A 61 10.69 7.75 -9.61
N GLY A 62 9.78 6.93 -9.08
CA GLY A 62 10.11 6.02 -7.98
C GLY A 62 9.26 4.76 -7.90
N TYR A 63 9.62 3.93 -6.93
CA TYR A 63 8.89 2.74 -6.52
C TYR A 63 8.35 2.91 -5.10
N ARG A 64 7.12 2.46 -4.87
CA ARG A 64 6.52 2.37 -3.54
C ARG A 64 6.16 0.92 -3.24
N PRO A 65 6.86 0.27 -2.31
CA PRO A 65 6.47 -1.02 -1.74
C PRO A 65 5.21 -0.86 -0.90
N ILE A 66 4.23 -1.73 -1.12
CA ILE A 66 2.96 -1.72 -0.38
C ILE A 66 2.64 -3.16 0.04
N LEU A 67 2.54 -3.39 1.35
CA LEU A 67 2.06 -4.62 1.95
C LEU A 67 0.59 -4.46 2.31
N MET A 68 -0.27 -5.24 1.67
CA MET A 68 -1.71 -5.19 1.90
C MET A 68 -2.06 -5.80 3.27
N LEU A 69 -2.51 -4.97 4.20
CA LEU A 69 -2.88 -5.40 5.57
C LEU A 69 -4.35 -5.81 5.66
N HIS A 70 -5.21 -5.10 4.93
CA HIS A 70 -6.65 -5.30 4.96
C HIS A 70 -7.28 -4.94 3.60
N ASN A 71 -8.07 -5.86 3.04
CA ASN A 71 -8.85 -5.64 1.83
C ASN A 71 -10.22 -6.31 2.03
N PRO A 72 -11.20 -5.60 2.61
CA PRO A 72 -12.45 -6.21 3.04
C PRO A 72 -13.24 -6.75 1.85
N GLY A 73 -13.71 -7.99 1.97
CA GLY A 73 -14.38 -8.70 0.89
C GLY A 73 -13.52 -8.94 -0.35
N ASN A 74 -12.20 -8.66 -0.30
CA ASN A 74 -11.32 -8.61 -1.46
C ASN A 74 -11.87 -7.73 -2.58
N ASN A 75 -12.42 -6.58 -2.20
CA ASN A 75 -13.17 -5.73 -3.09
C ASN A 75 -12.28 -4.71 -3.82
N TYR A 76 -11.12 -4.38 -3.26
CA TYR A 76 -10.25 -3.33 -3.80
C TYR A 76 -9.15 -3.91 -4.70
N VAL A 77 -8.96 -3.27 -5.85
CA VAL A 77 -7.94 -3.60 -6.84
C VAL A 77 -7.05 -2.39 -7.07
N ILE A 78 -5.77 -2.54 -6.77
CA ILE A 78 -4.71 -1.61 -7.12
C ILE A 78 -4.14 -2.04 -8.45
N ARG A 79 -4.03 -1.11 -9.41
CA ARG A 79 -3.59 -1.42 -10.78
C ARG A 79 -2.95 -0.22 -11.46
N GLY A 80 -2.06 -0.49 -12.41
CA GLY A 80 -1.55 0.52 -13.33
C GLY A 80 -2.45 0.79 -14.52
N THR A 81 -2.34 1.99 -15.06
CA THR A 81 -2.96 2.43 -16.31
C THR A 81 -1.88 2.98 -17.24
N ALA A 82 -1.97 2.66 -18.53
CA ALA A 82 -1.06 3.17 -19.57
C ALA A 82 -1.92 3.67 -20.75
N GLY A 83 -2.27 4.95 -20.74
CA GLY A 83 -3.28 5.51 -21.62
C GLY A 83 -4.64 4.82 -21.38
N ARG A 84 -5.18 4.14 -22.39
CA ARG A 84 -6.46 3.39 -22.30
C ARG A 84 -6.30 1.93 -21.83
N LYS A 85 -5.07 1.44 -21.71
CA LYS A 85 -4.81 0.05 -21.29
C LYS A 85 -4.73 0.00 -19.78
N ILE A 86 -5.53 -0.88 -19.17
CA ILE A 86 -5.55 -1.14 -17.74
C ILE A 86 -4.77 -2.42 -17.49
N GLN A 87 -3.87 -2.40 -16.50
CA GLN A 87 -3.18 -3.59 -16.04
C GLN A 87 -4.21 -4.58 -15.48
N ALA A 88 -4.21 -5.81 -15.98
CA ALA A 88 -5.02 -6.87 -15.41
C ALA A 88 -4.47 -7.24 -14.03
N CYS A 89 -5.26 -6.96 -12.99
CA CYS A 89 -4.95 -7.34 -11.60
C CYS A 89 -6.21 -7.94 -10.97
N THR A 90 -6.01 -8.97 -10.16
CA THR A 90 -7.01 -9.43 -9.19
C THR A 90 -6.95 -8.54 -7.94
N ALA A 91 -7.96 -8.66 -7.07
CA ALA A 91 -7.92 -7.97 -5.78
C ALA A 91 -6.72 -8.45 -4.95
N GLN A 92 -5.93 -7.49 -4.46
CA GLN A 92 -4.76 -7.79 -3.63
C GLN A 92 -5.23 -8.34 -2.28
N GLN A 93 -4.94 -9.61 -2.05
CA GLN A 93 -5.29 -10.27 -0.80
C GLN A 93 -4.47 -9.70 0.36
N ARG A 94 -4.99 -9.84 1.58
CA ARG A 94 -4.20 -9.64 2.80
C ARG A 94 -2.88 -10.42 2.73
N GLY A 95 -1.77 -9.75 3.01
CA GLY A 95 -0.41 -10.30 2.90
C GLY A 95 0.25 -10.12 1.54
N THR A 96 -0.46 -9.59 0.53
CA THR A 96 0.16 -9.28 -0.77
C THR A 96 1.14 -8.13 -0.60
N LEU A 97 2.42 -8.37 -0.86
CA LEU A 97 3.41 -7.33 -1.04
C LEU A 97 3.55 -7.04 -2.54
N MET A 98 3.47 -5.78 -2.91
CA MET A 98 3.61 -5.34 -4.28
C MET A 98 4.53 -4.13 -4.38
N ILE A 99 5.28 -4.06 -5.48
CA ILE A 99 6.07 -2.90 -5.84
C ILE A 99 5.28 -2.11 -6.87
N LEU A 100 4.80 -0.95 -6.45
CA LEU A 100 4.09 -0.01 -7.30
C LEU A 100 5.08 0.96 -7.92
N ASP A 101 5.17 0.96 -9.25
CA ASP A 101 5.73 2.07 -10.02
C ASP A 101 4.76 3.25 -9.94
N ILE A 102 5.16 4.28 -9.19
CA ILE A 102 4.35 5.49 -8.92
C ILE A 102 4.56 6.61 -9.95
N ASP A 103 5.53 6.44 -10.83
CA ASP A 103 5.74 7.29 -12.02
C ASP A 103 4.69 6.98 -13.09
N ALA A 104 4.37 5.68 -13.23
CA ALA A 104 3.27 5.22 -14.07
C ALA A 104 1.92 5.61 -13.47
N GLN A 105 0.95 5.89 -14.33
CA GLN A 105 -0.44 6.09 -13.89
C GLN A 105 -0.96 4.85 -13.15
N HIS A 106 -1.69 5.07 -12.08
CA HIS A 106 -2.25 4.04 -11.23
C HIS A 106 -3.46 4.52 -10.44
N GLU A 107 -4.27 3.57 -9.99
CA GLU A 107 -5.51 3.81 -9.27
C GLU A 107 -5.81 2.69 -8.28
N VAL A 108 -6.76 2.95 -7.38
CA VAL A 108 -7.40 1.92 -6.56
C VAL A 108 -8.90 1.95 -6.83
N HIS A 109 -9.41 0.83 -7.32
CA HIS A 109 -10.80 0.67 -7.72
C HIS A 109 -11.53 -0.30 -6.80
N SER A 110 -12.78 0.02 -6.45
CA SER A 110 -13.71 -0.87 -5.75
C SER A 110 -14.52 -1.67 -6.76
N GLN A 111 -14.52 -3.01 -6.67
CA GLN A 111 -15.35 -3.87 -7.52
C GLN A 111 -16.85 -3.74 -7.20
N ASP A 112 -17.18 -3.36 -5.97
CA ASP A 112 -18.51 -3.02 -5.50
C ASP A 112 -18.55 -1.54 -5.06
N PRO A 113 -18.77 -0.60 -6.00
CA PRO A 113 -18.79 0.83 -5.70
C PRO A 113 -19.97 1.26 -4.83
N ASN A 114 -20.98 0.40 -4.65
CA ASN A 114 -22.12 0.63 -3.74
C ASN A 114 -21.94 -0.10 -2.40
N GLY A 115 -20.89 -0.90 -2.27
CA GLY A 115 -20.65 -1.76 -1.12
C GLY A 115 -19.99 -1.02 0.03
N GLY A 116 -20.66 -0.99 1.18
CA GLY A 116 -20.15 -0.46 2.44
C GLY A 116 -19.08 -1.35 3.09
N HIS A 117 -18.14 -1.88 2.32
CA HIS A 117 -17.16 -2.88 2.77
C HIS A 117 -16.10 -2.30 3.72
N GLY A 118 -16.05 -0.98 3.91
CA GLY A 118 -15.02 -0.30 4.70
C GLY A 118 -13.76 -0.02 3.90
N ALA A 119 -12.77 0.62 4.51
CA ALA A 119 -11.53 1.01 3.84
C ALA A 119 -10.58 -0.19 3.63
N TRP A 120 -9.84 -0.23 2.52
CA TRP A 120 -8.62 -1.02 2.42
C TRP A 120 -7.50 -0.37 3.24
N ALA A 121 -6.51 -1.16 3.63
CA ALA A 121 -5.31 -0.69 4.31
C ALA A 121 -4.04 -1.36 3.78
N GLY A 122 -3.03 -0.56 3.48
CA GLY A 122 -1.72 -0.99 3.04
C GLY A 122 -0.60 -0.31 3.82
N LEU A 123 0.39 -1.08 4.26
CA LEU A 123 1.60 -0.56 4.88
C LEU A 123 2.63 -0.26 3.79
N VAL A 124 3.24 0.92 3.81
CA VAL A 124 4.29 1.29 2.85
C VAL A 124 5.61 1.52 3.55
N TRP A 125 6.68 1.19 2.85
CA TRP A 125 8.06 1.29 3.34
C TRP A 125 8.92 2.14 2.41
N GLY A 126 9.77 2.95 3.02
CA GLY A 126 10.88 3.65 2.38
C GLY A 126 11.57 4.60 3.34
N PRO A 127 12.80 5.07 3.05
CA PRO A 127 13.51 6.02 3.91
C PRO A 127 12.67 7.26 4.21
N ASP A 128 12.44 7.57 5.48
CA ASP A 128 11.53 8.64 5.96
C ASP A 128 10.09 8.53 5.40
N GLY A 129 9.64 7.34 5.01
CA GLY A 129 8.35 7.10 4.36
C GLY A 129 8.29 7.55 2.89
N LYS A 130 9.43 7.87 2.27
CA LYS A 130 9.49 8.36 0.88
C LYS A 130 9.62 7.21 -0.13
N PRO A 131 9.17 7.41 -1.38
CA PRO A 131 9.41 6.44 -2.45
C PRO A 131 10.90 6.23 -2.75
N LEU A 132 11.22 5.06 -3.28
CA LEU A 132 12.57 4.67 -3.66
C LEU A 132 12.86 5.15 -5.09
N PRO A 133 13.92 5.95 -5.34
CA PRO A 133 14.20 6.50 -6.67
C PRO A 133 14.54 5.40 -7.70
N LYS A 134 13.95 5.47 -8.90
CA LYS A 134 14.26 4.53 -10.00
C LYS A 134 15.73 4.58 -10.46
N SER A 135 16.42 5.70 -10.24
CA SER A 135 17.83 5.86 -10.59
C SER A 135 18.77 5.00 -9.74
N GLU A 136 18.30 4.51 -8.59
CA GLU A 136 19.11 3.81 -7.59
C GLU A 136 18.62 2.38 -7.31
N TRP A 137 17.39 2.08 -7.73
CA TRP A 137 16.67 0.88 -7.33
C TRP A 137 16.05 0.19 -8.53
N GLU A 138 16.13 -1.14 -8.53
CA GLU A 138 15.44 -2.01 -9.48
C GLU A 138 14.26 -2.70 -8.78
N PRO A 139 13.12 -2.96 -9.47
CA PRO A 139 11.91 -3.51 -8.85
C PRO A 139 12.13 -4.75 -7.99
N GLU A 140 12.91 -5.72 -8.46
CA GLU A 140 13.14 -6.99 -7.73
C GLU A 140 14.03 -6.79 -6.50
N LYS A 141 15.00 -5.87 -6.57
CA LYS A 141 15.81 -5.50 -5.41
C LYS A 141 14.95 -4.81 -4.36
N VAL A 142 14.06 -3.91 -4.79
CA VAL A 142 13.09 -3.26 -3.92
C VAL A 142 12.17 -4.30 -3.25
N LEU A 143 11.68 -5.27 -4.01
CA LEU A 143 10.83 -6.34 -3.49
C LEU A 143 11.52 -7.16 -2.39
N GLY A 144 12.78 -7.55 -2.61
CA GLY A 144 13.57 -8.29 -1.62
C GLY A 144 13.78 -7.50 -0.32
N VAL A 145 14.29 -6.27 -0.41
CA VAL A 145 14.56 -5.44 0.78
C VAL A 145 13.27 -5.06 1.50
N ALA A 146 12.22 -4.67 0.77
CA ALA A 146 10.94 -4.33 1.38
C ALA A 146 10.34 -5.53 2.11
N LYS A 147 10.49 -6.75 1.58
CA LYS A 147 10.03 -7.96 2.25
C LYS A 147 10.73 -8.13 3.60
N GLU A 148 12.06 -8.06 3.63
CA GLU A 148 12.85 -8.19 4.87
C GLU A 148 12.46 -7.11 5.90
N GLU A 149 12.29 -5.87 5.46
CA GLU A 149 11.93 -4.74 6.33
C GLU A 149 10.51 -4.89 6.89
N PHE A 150 9.56 -5.35 6.08
CA PHE A 150 8.21 -5.66 6.58
C PHE A 150 8.20 -6.86 7.51
N GLU A 151 8.90 -7.94 7.20
CA GLU A 151 8.99 -9.12 8.09
C GLU A 151 9.60 -8.74 9.44
N LYS A 152 10.68 -7.96 9.46
CA LYS A 152 11.27 -7.43 10.68
C LYS A 152 10.30 -6.56 11.48
N PHE A 153 9.60 -5.65 10.81
CA PHE A 153 8.59 -4.82 11.48
C PHE A 153 7.47 -5.65 12.10
N LEU A 154 7.04 -6.73 11.44
CA LEU A 154 5.99 -7.62 11.93
C LEU A 154 6.43 -8.47 13.13
N GLU A 155 7.73 -8.62 13.38
CA GLU A 155 8.25 -9.23 14.61
C GLU A 155 8.18 -8.28 15.81
N ASP A 156 8.21 -6.97 15.55
CA ASP A 156 8.21 -5.91 16.56
C ASP A 156 6.79 -5.45 17.00
N VAL A 157 5.73 -5.89 16.30
CA VAL A 157 4.33 -5.42 16.47
C VAL A 157 3.36 -6.54 16.87
#